data_AF-M2NHC7-F1
#
_entry.id   AF-M2NHC7-F1
#
_cell.length_a   1.000
_cell.length_b   1.000
_cell.length_c   1.000
_cell.angle_alpha   90.00
_cell.angle_beta   90.00
_cell.angle_gamma   90.00
#
_symmetry.space_group_name_H-M   'P 1'
#
loop_
_entity.id
_entity.type
_entity.pdbx_description
1 polymer ?
#
loop_
_entity_poly.entity_id
_entity_poly.type
_entity_poly.pdbx_seq_one_letter_code
_entity_poly.pdbx_strand_id
1 'polypeptide(L)'
;MSTRIPSKPRSELRPDQQEMHDHFMEIVGQSSHPGAAERAGRVFLPFLVLAPQIGRLSVDMLQAVEGLPSLPADARETASLACTTFFRCDFATYAHSAMPVKLGLLTQSQADAIASGQKPDDLNKGCSLAYDVTRQLLEVRGALPQDLWDACVRQFGQEGA
;
A
#
# COMPACT_ATOMS: atom_id res chain seq x y z
N MET A 1 0.79 11.62 -15.56
CA MET A 1 1.08 12.35 -14.31
C MET A 1 2.33 13.17 -14.53
N SER A 2 2.22 14.50 -14.50
CA SER A 2 3.39 15.39 -14.47
C SER A 2 3.87 15.47 -13.02
N THR A 3 5.10 15.06 -12.74
CA THR A 3 5.65 15.09 -11.38
C THR A 3 6.26 16.46 -11.13
N ARG A 4 5.94 17.08 -9.98
CA ARG A 4 6.57 18.36 -9.56
C ARG A 4 8.08 18.22 -9.33
N ILE A 5 8.54 16.99 -9.14
CA ILE A 5 9.94 16.60 -9.03
C ILE A 5 10.26 15.78 -10.29
N PRO A 6 11.11 16.28 -11.19
CA PRO A 6 11.44 15.56 -12.41
C PRO A 6 12.25 14.30 -12.07
N SER A 7 11.97 13.22 -12.79
CA SER A 7 12.82 12.03 -12.74
C SER A 7 14.15 12.33 -13.43
N LYS A 8 15.25 11.86 -12.83
CA LYS A 8 16.60 11.93 -13.40
C LYS A 8 17.09 10.51 -13.69
N PRO A 9 17.82 10.29 -14.80
CA PRO A 9 18.55 9.05 -15.00
C PRO A 9 19.50 8.79 -13.82
N ARG A 10 19.67 7.51 -13.45
CA ARG A 10 20.60 7.11 -12.38
C ARG A 10 22.00 7.72 -12.55
N SER A 11 22.50 7.83 -13.78
CA SER A 11 23.81 8.40 -14.09
C SER A 11 23.96 9.90 -13.76
N GLU A 12 22.86 10.62 -13.59
CA GLU A 12 22.82 12.05 -13.25
C GLU A 12 22.57 12.31 -11.76
N LEU A 13 22.41 11.24 -10.96
CA LEU A 13 22.25 11.32 -9.52
C LEU A 13 23.61 11.41 -8.83
N ARG A 14 23.66 12.10 -7.68
CA ARG A 14 24.84 12.07 -6.79
C ARG A 14 25.02 10.67 -6.19
N PRO A 15 26.22 10.31 -5.66
CA PRO A 15 26.48 8.96 -5.14
C PRO A 15 25.45 8.46 -4.11
N ASP A 16 25.09 9.27 -3.12
CA ASP A 16 24.08 8.95 -2.10
C ASP A 16 22.68 8.70 -2.69
N GLN A 17 22.34 9.41 -3.76
CA GLN A 17 21.08 9.26 -4.48
C GLN A 17 21.07 8.02 -5.38
N GLN A 18 22.23 7.64 -5.93
CA GLN A 18 22.40 6.40 -6.69
C GLN A 18 22.22 5.17 -5.79
N GLU A 19 22.81 5.19 -4.60
CA GLU A 19 22.63 4.12 -3.60
C GLU A 19 21.15 3.97 -3.21
N MET A 20 20.45 5.06 -2.96
CA MET A 20 19.01 5.03 -2.69
C MET A 20 18.19 4.53 -3.89
N HIS A 21 18.56 4.94 -5.11
CA HIS A 21 17.95 4.44 -6.34
C HIS A 21 18.07 2.93 -6.43
N ASP A 22 19.27 2.39 -6.26
CA ASP A 22 19.53 0.96 -6.39
C ASP A 22 18.81 0.17 -5.30
N HIS A 23 18.84 0.67 -4.06
CA HIS A 23 18.09 0.10 -2.95
C HIS A 23 16.58 0.03 -3.25
N PHE A 24 15.99 1.14 -3.71
CA PHE A 24 14.57 1.16 -4.06
C PHE A 24 14.24 0.17 -5.18
N MET A 25 15.06 0.11 -6.23
CA MET A 25 14.85 -0.78 -7.37
C MET A 25 14.99 -2.25 -6.99
N GLU A 26 15.89 -2.59 -6.06
CA GLU A 26 16.02 -3.93 -5.49
C GLU A 26 14.74 -4.33 -4.73
N ILE A 27 14.26 -3.49 -3.81
CA ILE A 27 13.08 -3.80 -2.99
C ILE A 27 11.82 -3.89 -3.85
N VAL A 28 11.56 -2.89 -4.69
CA VAL A 28 10.35 -2.89 -5.53
C VAL A 28 10.38 -4.02 -6.58
N GLY A 29 11.57 -4.51 -6.94
CA GLY A 29 11.75 -5.66 -7.81
C GLY A 29 11.24 -6.98 -7.19
N GLN A 30 11.08 -7.02 -5.86
CA GLN A 30 10.52 -8.17 -5.12
C GLN A 30 8.99 -8.12 -4.99
N SER A 31 8.36 -7.03 -5.44
CA SER A 31 6.90 -6.87 -5.33
C SER A 31 6.15 -7.92 -6.15
N SER A 32 5.06 -8.43 -5.59
CA SER A 32 4.12 -9.33 -6.28
C SER A 32 3.29 -8.61 -7.34
N HIS A 33 3.26 -7.27 -7.33
CA HIS A 33 2.47 -6.46 -8.25
C HIS A 33 3.15 -6.37 -9.63
N PRO A 34 2.54 -6.88 -10.71
CA PRO A 34 3.14 -6.82 -12.05
C PRO A 34 3.46 -5.38 -12.46
N GLY A 35 4.71 -5.11 -12.85
CA GLY A 35 5.16 -3.77 -13.29
C GLY A 35 5.33 -2.73 -12.17
N ALA A 36 5.43 -3.15 -10.91
CA ALA A 36 5.63 -2.26 -9.77
C ALA A 36 6.88 -1.37 -9.94
N ALA A 37 8.01 -1.95 -10.34
CA ALA A 37 9.27 -1.20 -10.52
C ALA A 37 9.14 -0.04 -11.52
N GLU A 38 8.49 -0.26 -12.66
CA GLU A 38 8.28 0.81 -13.66
C GLU A 38 7.35 1.91 -13.11
N ARG A 39 6.22 1.53 -12.52
CA ARG A 39 5.24 2.51 -12.00
C ARG A 39 5.82 3.32 -10.85
N ALA A 40 6.37 2.64 -9.86
CA ALA A 40 6.88 3.25 -8.64
C ALA A 40 8.18 4.02 -8.89
N GLY A 41 9.03 3.54 -9.80
CA GLY A 41 10.24 4.24 -10.26
C GLY A 41 9.95 5.57 -10.97
N ARG A 42 8.78 5.73 -11.57
CA ARG A 42 8.37 7.02 -12.18
C ARG A 42 7.75 8.00 -11.19
N VAL A 43 7.09 7.51 -10.15
CA VAL A 43 6.25 8.34 -9.27
C VAL A 43 6.88 8.56 -7.89
N PHE A 44 7.34 7.51 -7.23
CA PHE A 44 7.88 7.59 -5.86
C PHE A 44 9.37 7.86 -5.84
N LEU A 45 10.12 7.18 -6.70
CA LEU A 45 11.58 7.25 -6.68
C LEU A 45 12.14 8.68 -6.79
N PRO A 46 11.62 9.59 -7.64
CA PRO A 46 12.10 10.97 -7.70
C PRO A 46 12.04 11.70 -6.34
N PHE A 47 11.04 11.39 -5.50
CA PHE A 47 10.93 11.96 -4.16
C PHE A 47 11.92 11.30 -3.18
N LEU A 48 12.03 9.98 -3.19
CA LEU A 48 12.90 9.23 -2.26
C LEU A 48 14.39 9.60 -2.42
N VAL A 49 14.83 9.86 -3.65
CA VAL A 49 16.23 10.26 -3.90
C VAL A 49 16.54 11.70 -3.52
N LEU A 50 15.55 12.57 -3.25
CA LEU A 50 15.84 13.92 -2.74
C LEU A 50 16.39 13.91 -1.32
N ALA A 51 15.96 12.94 -0.51
CA ALA A 51 16.41 12.74 0.86
C ALA A 51 16.75 11.25 1.09
N PRO A 52 17.91 10.76 0.60
CA PRO A 52 18.25 9.34 0.57
C PRO A 52 18.07 8.59 1.89
N GLN A 53 18.47 9.18 3.01
CA GLN A 53 18.34 8.56 4.33
C GLN A 53 16.87 8.35 4.74
N ILE A 54 16.01 9.34 4.52
CA ILE A 54 14.58 9.24 4.80
C ILE A 54 13.92 8.26 3.83
N GLY A 55 14.31 8.32 2.56
CA GLY A 55 13.82 7.39 1.54
C GLY A 55 14.12 5.94 1.90
N ARG A 56 15.34 5.66 2.36
CA ARG A 56 15.78 4.32 2.78
C ARG A 56 14.91 3.80 3.92
N LEU A 57 14.78 4.58 5.00
CA LEU A 57 13.94 4.21 6.15
C LEU A 57 12.48 3.97 5.74
N SER A 58 11.96 4.78 4.82
CA SER A 58 10.58 4.65 4.35
C SER A 58 10.35 3.36 3.56
N VAL A 59 11.31 2.98 2.69
CA VAL A 59 11.24 1.75 1.89
C VAL A 59 11.42 0.52 2.76
N ASP A 60 12.37 0.55 3.70
CA ASP A 60 12.63 -0.56 4.62
C ASP A 60 11.41 -0.80 5.53
N MET A 61 10.77 0.27 6.01
CA MET A 61 9.52 0.17 6.77
C MET A 61 8.40 -0.43 5.93
N LEU A 62 8.23 0.02 4.68
CA LEU A 62 7.22 -0.54 3.77
C LEU A 62 7.44 -2.03 3.55
N GLN A 63 8.67 -2.45 3.25
CA GLN A 63 9.01 -3.85 3.05
C GLN A 63 8.74 -4.70 4.30
N ALA A 64 9.08 -4.19 5.48
CA ALA A 64 8.80 -4.89 6.73
C ALA A 64 7.30 -5.09 6.97
N VAL A 65 6.48 -4.07 6.69
CA VAL A 65 5.01 -4.15 6.79
C VAL A 65 4.43 -5.13 5.76
N GLU A 66 4.91 -5.09 4.51
CA GLU A 66 4.50 -6.06 3.47
C GLU A 66 4.94 -7.50 3.79
N GLY A 67 6.01 -7.66 4.57
CA GLY A 67 6.52 -8.94 5.02
C GLY A 67 5.74 -9.57 6.19
N LEU A 68 4.78 -8.86 6.80
CA LEU A 68 4.01 -9.38 7.94
C LEU A 68 3.19 -10.62 7.51
N PRO A 69 3.47 -11.81 8.06
CA PRO A 69 2.82 -13.06 7.64
C PRO A 69 1.38 -13.16 8.15
N SER A 70 1.03 -12.37 9.16
CA SER A 70 -0.22 -12.47 9.89
C SER A 70 -1.38 -11.72 9.20
N LEU A 71 -1.08 -10.88 8.21
CA LEU A 71 -2.06 -10.15 7.39
C LEU A 71 -2.08 -10.71 5.95
N PRO A 72 -3.13 -11.46 5.56
CA PRO A 72 -3.29 -11.99 4.21
C PRO A 72 -3.26 -10.90 3.12
N ALA A 73 -2.82 -11.27 1.92
CA ALA A 73 -2.61 -10.33 0.81
C ALA A 73 -3.90 -9.60 0.39
N ASP A 74 -5.03 -10.29 0.35
CA ASP A 74 -6.34 -9.73 0.02
C ASP A 74 -6.84 -8.72 1.08
N ALA A 75 -6.65 -9.03 2.37
CA ALA A 75 -6.95 -8.13 3.47
C ALA A 75 -6.05 -6.88 3.43
N ARG A 76 -4.76 -7.05 3.14
CA ARG A 76 -3.80 -5.95 2.97
C ARG A 76 -4.17 -5.03 1.83
N GLU A 77 -4.51 -5.60 0.67
CA GLU A 77 -4.94 -4.82 -0.49
C GLU A 77 -6.27 -4.10 -0.24
N THR A 78 -7.19 -4.72 0.51
CA THR A 78 -8.43 -4.08 0.93
C THR A 78 -8.16 -2.86 1.82
N ALA A 79 -7.30 -3.00 2.83
CA ALA A 79 -6.91 -1.90 3.71
C ALA A 79 -6.18 -0.78 2.95
N SER A 80 -5.22 -1.13 2.09
CA SER A 80 -4.49 -0.18 1.25
C SER A 80 -5.42 0.59 0.32
N LEU A 81 -6.31 -0.08 -0.41
CA LEU A 81 -7.24 0.57 -1.33
C LEU A 81 -8.24 1.48 -0.58
N ALA A 82 -8.77 1.04 0.56
CA ALA A 82 -9.65 1.87 1.38
C ALA A 82 -8.92 3.13 1.90
N CYS A 83 -7.67 2.99 2.33
CA CYS A 83 -6.83 4.09 2.80
C CYS A 83 -6.50 5.09 1.68
N THR A 84 -6.02 4.62 0.53
CA THR A 84 -5.65 5.50 -0.59
C THR A 84 -6.88 6.19 -1.18
N THR A 85 -8.03 5.53 -1.17
CA THR A 85 -9.31 6.12 -1.56
C THR A 85 -9.73 7.24 -0.63
N PHE A 86 -9.64 7.04 0.68
CA PHE A 86 -9.97 8.07 1.67
C PHE A 86 -9.09 9.32 1.51
N PHE A 87 -7.78 9.15 1.28
CA PHE A 87 -6.85 10.25 1.07
C PHE A 87 -6.82 10.80 -0.36
N ARG A 88 -7.60 10.23 -1.29
CA ARG A 88 -7.64 10.61 -2.72
C ARG A 88 -6.25 10.55 -3.36
N CYS A 89 -5.49 9.50 -3.08
CA CYS A 89 -4.18 9.28 -3.66
C CYS A 89 -4.33 8.59 -5.02
N ASP A 90 -4.61 9.34 -6.09
CA ASP A 90 -4.93 8.81 -7.41
C ASP A 90 -4.00 7.69 -7.90
N PHE A 91 -2.69 7.87 -7.73
CA PHE A 91 -1.71 6.86 -8.14
C PHE A 91 -1.84 5.57 -7.33
N ALA A 92 -1.90 5.68 -6.00
CA ALA A 92 -1.96 4.52 -5.13
C ALA A 92 -3.33 3.83 -5.24
N THR A 93 -4.42 4.59 -5.34
CA THR A 93 -5.76 4.05 -5.62
C THR A 93 -5.81 3.29 -6.93
N TYR A 94 -5.19 3.80 -8.00
CA TYR A 94 -5.06 3.05 -9.26
C TYR A 94 -4.29 1.72 -9.07
N ALA A 95 -3.16 1.76 -8.37
CA ALA A 95 -2.35 0.56 -8.15
C ALA A 95 -3.10 -0.49 -7.32
N HIS A 96 -3.70 -0.08 -6.20
CA HIS A 96 -4.42 -0.95 -5.28
C HIS A 96 -5.84 -1.31 -5.74
N SER A 97 -6.37 -0.71 -6.81
CA SER A 97 -7.59 -1.20 -7.45
C SER A 97 -7.29 -2.19 -8.56
N ALA A 98 -6.24 -1.95 -9.36
CA ALA A 98 -5.93 -2.78 -10.52
C ALA A 98 -5.14 -4.06 -10.18
N MET A 99 -4.18 -4.00 -9.25
CA MET A 99 -3.28 -5.14 -8.98
C MET A 99 -3.98 -6.30 -8.26
N PRO A 100 -4.82 -6.07 -7.24
CA PRO A 100 -5.51 -7.17 -6.55
C PRO A 100 -6.42 -7.94 -7.49
N VAL A 101 -7.08 -7.25 -8.42
CA VAL A 101 -7.92 -7.88 -9.45
C VAL A 101 -7.08 -8.77 -10.38
N LYS A 102 -5.93 -8.28 -10.84
CA LYS A 102 -5.01 -9.07 -11.67
C LYS A 102 -4.46 -10.30 -10.95
N LEU A 103 -4.29 -10.21 -9.63
CA LEU A 103 -3.82 -11.31 -8.78
C LEU A 103 -4.94 -12.25 -8.31
N GLY A 104 -6.20 -11.95 -8.64
CA GLY A 104 -7.34 -12.74 -8.18
C GLY A 104 -7.65 -12.61 -6.69
N LEU A 105 -7.14 -11.56 -6.03
CA LEU A 105 -7.36 -11.27 -4.61
C LEU A 105 -8.72 -10.58 -4.36
N LEU A 106 -9.17 -9.77 -5.32
CA LEU A 106 -10.46 -9.09 -5.31
C LEU A 106 -11.13 -9.23 -6.68
N THR A 107 -12.46 -9.21 -6.71
CA THR A 107 -13.19 -9.04 -7.97
C THR A 107 -13.12 -7.59 -8.44
N GLN A 108 -13.37 -7.34 -9.73
CA GLN A 108 -13.43 -5.97 -10.24
C GLN A 108 -14.51 -5.14 -9.52
N SER A 109 -15.69 -5.72 -9.25
CA SER A 109 -16.78 -5.03 -8.54
C SER A 109 -16.41 -4.68 -7.10
N GLN A 110 -15.67 -5.56 -6.40
CA GLN A 110 -15.16 -5.28 -5.06
C GLN A 110 -14.18 -4.11 -5.08
N ALA A 111 -13.20 -4.15 -6.00
CA ALA A 111 -12.23 -3.08 -6.15
C ALA A 111 -12.89 -1.74 -6.49
N ASP A 112 -13.86 -1.73 -7.42
CA ASP A 112 -14.58 -0.51 -7.82
C ASP A 112 -15.40 0.07 -6.66
N ALA A 113 -16.08 -0.76 -5.88
CA ALA A 113 -16.83 -0.31 -4.70
C ALA A 113 -15.90 0.24 -3.61
N ILE A 114 -14.78 -0.41 -3.30
CA ILE A 114 -13.82 0.12 -2.32
C ILE A 114 -13.23 1.44 -2.83
N ALA A 115 -12.90 1.53 -4.12
CA ALA A 115 -12.38 2.74 -4.76
C ALA A 115 -13.40 3.90 -4.81
N SER A 116 -14.70 3.60 -4.71
CA SER A 116 -15.76 4.60 -4.55
C SER A 116 -16.05 4.97 -3.09
N GLY A 117 -15.30 4.38 -2.15
CA GLY A 117 -15.47 4.59 -0.71
C GLY A 117 -16.61 3.78 -0.10
N GLN A 118 -17.07 2.72 -0.77
CA GLN A 118 -18.14 1.84 -0.33
C GLN A 118 -17.60 0.48 0.10
N LYS A 119 -18.29 -0.18 1.04
CA LYS A 119 -17.99 -1.55 1.42
C LYS A 119 -18.74 -2.51 0.48
N PRO A 120 -18.07 -3.43 -0.22
CA PRO A 120 -18.74 -4.50 -0.95
C PRO A 120 -19.37 -5.50 0.02
N ASP A 121 -20.60 -5.92 -0.25
CA ASP A 121 -21.36 -6.86 0.60
C ASP A 121 -20.82 -8.30 0.55
N ASP A 122 -20.06 -8.64 -0.50
CA ASP A 122 -19.56 -9.98 -0.79
C ASP A 122 -18.07 -10.17 -0.43
N LEU A 123 -17.47 -9.25 0.33
CA LEU A 123 -16.11 -9.43 0.84
C LEU A 123 -16.03 -10.66 1.75
N ASN A 124 -14.92 -11.40 1.63
CA ASN A 124 -14.62 -12.44 2.61
C ASN A 124 -14.41 -11.83 4.01
N LYS A 125 -14.43 -12.68 5.05
CA LYS A 125 -14.36 -12.23 6.45
C LYS A 125 -13.13 -11.36 6.75
N GLY A 126 -11.98 -11.72 6.19
CA GLY A 126 -10.73 -10.97 6.38
C GLY A 126 -10.80 -9.61 5.73
N CYS A 127 -11.14 -9.53 4.45
CA CYS A 127 -11.27 -8.25 3.74
C CYS A 127 -12.34 -7.34 4.37
N SER A 128 -13.49 -7.90 4.74
CA SER A 128 -14.58 -7.17 5.39
C SER A 128 -14.12 -6.54 6.71
N LEU A 129 -13.39 -7.30 7.53
CA LEU A 129 -12.81 -6.82 8.79
C LEU A 129 -11.71 -5.77 8.56
N ALA A 130 -10.81 -6.00 7.60
CA ALA A 130 -9.75 -5.05 7.25
C ALA A 130 -10.32 -3.71 6.76
N TYR A 131 -11.40 -3.74 5.99
CA TYR A 131 -12.13 -2.54 5.58
C TYR A 131 -12.70 -1.80 6.80
N ASP A 132 -13.41 -2.50 7.70
CA ASP A 132 -14.04 -1.88 8.87
C ASP A 132 -13.01 -1.24 9.82
N VAL A 133 -11.92 -1.96 10.10
CA VAL A 133 -10.79 -1.43 10.90
C VAL A 133 -10.20 -0.18 10.24
N THR A 134 -9.94 -0.24 8.94
CA THR A 134 -9.39 0.89 8.18
C THR A 134 -10.30 2.11 8.25
N ARG A 135 -11.61 1.94 8.03
CA ARG A 135 -12.59 3.03 8.12
C ARG A 135 -12.68 3.60 9.53
N GLN A 136 -12.74 2.75 10.54
CA GLN A 136 -12.79 3.17 11.95
C GLN A 136 -11.58 4.05 12.31
N LEU A 137 -10.36 3.61 11.95
CA LEU A 137 -9.13 4.37 12.22
C LEU A 137 -9.09 5.72 11.49
N LEU A 138 -9.58 5.78 10.25
CA LEU A 138 -9.55 6.98 9.43
C LEU A 138 -10.63 8.01 9.82
N GLU A 139 -11.84 7.54 10.14
CA GLU A 139 -13.02 8.38 10.33
C GLU A 139 -13.24 8.78 11.79
N VAL A 140 -13.22 7.82 12.71
CA VAL A 140 -13.49 8.08 14.13
C VAL A 140 -12.21 8.59 14.81
N ARG A 141 -11.07 7.99 14.46
CA ARG A 141 -9.74 8.24 15.04
C ARG A 141 -9.68 7.83 16.52
N GLY A 142 -8.49 7.46 16.99
CA GLY A 142 -8.28 6.95 18.34
C GLY A 142 -8.38 5.42 18.42
N ALA A 143 -8.65 4.90 19.61
CA ALA A 143 -8.68 3.46 19.86
C ALA A 143 -9.82 2.76 19.12
N LEU A 144 -9.57 1.56 18.62
CA LEU A 144 -10.61 0.70 18.08
C LEU A 144 -11.59 0.30 19.20
N PRO A 145 -12.89 0.16 18.90
CA PRO A 145 -13.83 -0.50 19.80
C PRO A 145 -13.30 -1.88 20.19
N GLN A 146 -13.43 -2.27 21.45
CA GLN A 146 -12.84 -3.51 21.97
C GLN A 146 -13.25 -4.74 21.15
N ASP A 147 -14.52 -4.84 20.77
CA ASP A 147 -15.01 -5.97 19.97
C ASP A 147 -14.35 -6.05 18.58
N LEU A 148 -14.06 -4.89 17.98
CA LEU A 148 -13.40 -4.79 16.68
C LEU A 148 -11.91 -5.11 16.79
N TRP A 149 -11.25 -4.63 17.84
CA TRP A 149 -9.87 -5.01 18.17
C TRP A 149 -9.74 -6.52 18.40
N ASP A 150 -10.60 -7.10 19.24
CA ASP A 150 -10.56 -8.53 19.55
C ASP A 150 -10.85 -9.38 18.31
N ALA A 151 -11.73 -8.92 17.42
CA ALA A 151 -11.95 -9.56 16.13
C ALA A 151 -10.70 -9.50 15.24
N CYS A 152 -10.04 -8.33 15.18
CA CYS A 152 -8.80 -8.12 14.45
C CYS A 152 -7.69 -9.07 14.94
N VAL A 153 -7.45 -9.11 16.26
CA VAL A 153 -6.44 -9.99 16.88
C VAL A 153 -6.77 -11.47 16.64
N ARG A 154 -8.04 -11.88 16.73
CA ARG A 154 -8.43 -13.27 16.45
C ARG A 154 -8.17 -13.65 14.98
N GLN A 155 -8.37 -12.73 14.05
CA GLN A 155 -8.28 -13.00 12.62
C GLN A 155 -6.85 -12.87 12.07
N PHE A 156 -6.09 -11.88 12.56
CA PHE A 156 -4.77 -11.50 12.01
C PHE A 156 -3.63 -11.57 13.03
N GLY A 157 -3.89 -12.08 14.24
CA GLY A 157 -2.92 -12.03 15.33
C GLY A 157 -2.65 -10.60 15.81
N GLN A 158 -1.81 -10.46 16.83
CA GLN A 158 -1.51 -9.15 17.42
C GLN A 158 -0.68 -8.25 16.50
N GLU A 159 0.21 -8.82 15.68
CA GLU A 159 1.05 -8.06 14.73
C GLU A 159 0.27 -7.54 13.52
N GLY A 160 -0.84 -8.19 13.16
CA GLY A 160 -1.70 -7.78 12.05
C GLY A 160 -2.90 -6.93 12.47
N ALA A 161 -3.05 -6.64 13.76
CA ALA A 161 -4.21 -5.97 14.34
C ALA A 161 -4.05 -4.46 14.52
#